data_AF-A0AAI8YZ02-F1
#
_entry.id   AF-A0AAI8YZ02-F1
#
_cell.length_a   1.000
_cell.length_b   1.000
_cell.length_c   1.000
_cell.angle_alpha   90.00
_cell.angle_beta   90.00
_cell.angle_gamma   90.00
#
_symmetry.space_group_name_H-M   'P 1'
#
loop_
_entity.id
_entity.type
_entity.pdbx_description
1 polymer ?
#
loop_
_entity_poly.entity_id
_entity_poly.type
_entity_poly.pdbx_seq_one_letter_code
_entity_poly.pdbx_strand_id
1 'polypeptide(L)'
;MGRQQYLTRLALGRSAFEDPDTTQIPGGDLNPQNAQIERDHSHFPRQDYEQLYDSKGRPLNPAIERFNAGMRTAQNDVLALVGVVERKDQNYLADERRRYAARLSRKALLCEEHDTGETLDWATSLARFIARLWTESFIQRIQVGLYDPRLSMSEILLQEWRSLRTGNVRLTLAMLFPSLGNATVNMLVKFPLIFAVEQITGRLQALIQKRRLSRVALKRMDLAFTFAIEVILLAIDAALLPMDYYATAQRLGLAPALPLFPPLQSFWPWNHSSFHQFGWKLLTGPNLLSSLTSPAALLLLARLLIVGSDEDEDAPVLRLLTPFRYQAINDSTIPPIPSPRLTIDPVGWVAYQTMKIRHRFLQYCNWNLMKRNVTPRHDDYENNMLPLQPDQTEFSTWRSTDLTHLVPRALNEMIKSLFHRILTLPFDSLMLRSVAITYVTSAFTPKTSAAVSAASHLYMPFGGGPISQVIHAPTSATAWNAAGSYFNRMGLALALHTSVNTILFFGTYGLTRYVGRTHYDWKGMDGKAPGEESFLR
;
A
#
# COMPACT_ATOMS: atom_id res chain seq x y z
N MET A 1 43.82 87.69 -12.30
CA MET A 1 43.48 87.74 -13.74
C MET A 1 43.36 86.37 -14.44
N GLY A 2 43.49 85.22 -13.75
CA GLY A 2 43.37 83.89 -14.40
C GLY A 2 41.95 83.34 -14.60
N ARG A 3 40.90 83.99 -14.05
CA ARG A 3 39.53 83.47 -14.10
C ARG A 3 38.88 83.60 -15.49
N GLN A 4 39.22 84.66 -16.24
CA GLN A 4 38.73 84.82 -17.61
C GLN A 4 39.36 83.76 -18.53
N GLN A 5 40.67 83.57 -18.47
CA GLN A 5 41.35 82.54 -19.27
C GLN A 5 40.84 81.12 -18.96
N TYR A 6 40.53 80.82 -17.70
CA TYR A 6 39.92 79.55 -17.30
C TYR A 6 38.51 79.37 -17.90
N LEU A 7 37.67 80.39 -17.85
CA LEU A 7 36.32 80.34 -18.41
C LEU A 7 36.32 80.30 -19.94
N THR A 8 37.24 81.02 -20.60
CA THR A 8 37.37 80.98 -22.07
C THR A 8 37.79 79.59 -22.55
N ARG A 9 38.69 78.91 -21.82
CA ARG A 9 39.08 77.51 -22.13
C ARG A 9 37.90 76.54 -21.98
N LEU A 10 37.12 76.70 -20.91
CA LEU A 10 35.94 75.87 -20.62
C LEU A 10 34.82 76.11 -21.66
N ALA A 11 34.63 77.35 -22.12
CA ALA A 11 33.64 77.70 -23.15
C ALA A 11 34.02 77.19 -24.55
N LEU A 12 35.32 77.04 -24.84
CA LEU A 12 35.83 76.51 -26.12
C LEU A 12 35.97 74.98 -26.13
N GLY A 13 35.51 74.29 -25.08
CA GLY A 13 35.54 72.82 -25.00
C GLY A 13 36.93 72.20 -24.82
N ARG A 14 37.94 73.01 -24.44
CA ARG A 14 39.32 72.54 -24.18
C ARG A 14 39.51 72.23 -22.70
N SER A 15 40.43 71.31 -22.40
CA SER A 15 40.74 70.92 -21.02
C SER A 15 41.36 72.11 -20.25
N ALA A 16 40.98 72.24 -18.98
CA ALA A 16 41.53 73.26 -18.09
C ALA A 16 43.03 73.07 -17.76
N PHE A 17 43.59 71.92 -18.13
CA PHE A 17 44.94 71.47 -17.77
C PHE A 17 45.89 71.31 -18.96
N GLU A 18 45.55 71.88 -20.13
CA GLU A 18 46.44 71.89 -21.28
C GLU A 18 47.49 73.01 -21.11
N ASP A 19 48.77 72.64 -21.12
CA ASP A 19 49.89 73.55 -20.87
C ASP A 19 50.08 74.52 -22.04
N PRO A 20 50.38 75.81 -21.78
CA PRO A 20 50.69 76.77 -22.83
C PRO A 20 52.04 76.44 -23.49
N ASP A 21 52.06 76.36 -24.82
CA ASP A 21 53.30 76.24 -25.60
C ASP A 21 54.31 77.33 -25.22
N THR A 22 55.35 76.93 -24.48
CA THR A 22 56.46 77.77 -24.02
C THR A 22 57.37 78.15 -25.18
N THR A 23 56.93 79.08 -26.03
CA THR A 23 57.80 79.77 -27.00
C THR A 23 57.45 81.25 -27.07
N GLN A 24 57.66 81.96 -25.95
CA GLN A 24 57.79 83.44 -25.88
C GLN A 24 58.30 83.89 -24.48
N ILE A 25 59.64 83.91 -24.33
CA ILE A 25 60.58 84.92 -23.72
C ILE A 25 59.98 86.04 -22.82
N PRO A 26 60.65 86.72 -21.83
CA PRO A 26 62.04 86.68 -21.29
C PRO A 26 62.22 86.67 -19.74
N GLY A 27 63.41 86.24 -19.28
CA GLY A 27 64.12 86.90 -18.17
C GLY A 27 64.18 86.18 -16.82
N GLY A 28 65.42 85.94 -16.34
CA GLY A 28 65.71 85.79 -14.91
C GLY A 28 66.22 84.42 -14.43
N ASP A 29 67.52 84.21 -14.59
CA ASP A 29 68.46 83.58 -13.63
C ASP A 29 68.24 82.13 -13.13
N LEU A 30 68.97 81.24 -13.82
CA LEU A 30 69.96 80.30 -13.26
C LEU A 30 69.64 79.54 -11.97
N ASN A 31 69.26 78.26 -12.11
CA ASN A 31 69.87 77.20 -11.31
C ASN A 31 69.85 75.83 -12.04
N PRO A 32 71.00 75.29 -12.49
CA PRO A 32 71.05 74.05 -13.26
C PRO A 32 71.41 72.87 -12.34
N GLN A 33 70.42 72.23 -11.70
CA GLN A 33 70.71 70.98 -10.97
C GLN A 33 69.58 69.96 -10.87
N ASN A 34 68.43 70.17 -11.52
CA ASN A 34 67.35 69.17 -11.58
C ASN A 34 67.05 68.64 -12.99
N ALA A 35 67.96 68.85 -13.95
CA ALA A 35 67.87 68.32 -15.32
C ALA A 35 68.28 66.83 -15.40
N GLN A 36 67.80 66.00 -14.47
CA GLN A 36 68.15 64.57 -14.44
C GLN A 36 67.03 63.63 -13.99
N ILE A 37 65.77 64.08 -14.04
CA ILE A 37 64.59 63.21 -13.91
C ILE A 37 63.62 63.53 -15.06
N GLU A 38 64.12 63.48 -16.29
CA GLU A 38 63.30 63.62 -17.51
C GLU A 38 63.72 62.58 -18.54
N ARG A 39 63.90 61.33 -18.08
CA ARG A 39 64.01 60.14 -18.93
C ARG A 39 63.52 58.92 -18.16
N ASP A 40 62.22 58.85 -17.83
CA ASP A 40 61.64 57.58 -17.38
C ASP A 40 60.11 57.45 -17.50
N HIS A 41 59.50 58.12 -18.49
CA HIS A 41 58.09 57.91 -18.83
C HIS A 41 57.93 57.52 -20.30
N SER A 42 58.56 56.41 -20.67
CA SER A 42 58.33 55.73 -21.94
C SER A 42 58.18 54.23 -21.73
N HIS A 43 57.23 53.79 -20.89
CA HIS A 43 56.74 52.41 -20.86
C HIS A 43 55.37 52.33 -20.15
N PHE A 44 54.32 52.79 -20.82
CA PHE A 44 52.98 52.24 -20.60
C PHE A 44 52.68 51.31 -21.79
N PRO A 45 52.26 50.05 -21.55
CA PRO A 45 51.93 49.15 -22.65
C PRO A 45 50.76 49.75 -23.41
N ARG A 46 50.98 49.98 -24.70
CA ARG A 46 49.98 50.40 -25.69
C ARG A 46 48.98 49.25 -25.84
N GLN A 47 48.04 49.14 -24.89
CA GLN A 47 46.87 48.30 -25.05
C GLN A 47 46.03 48.93 -26.16
N ASP A 48 45.75 48.13 -27.19
CA ASP A 48 44.91 48.49 -28.33
C ASP A 48 43.60 49.14 -27.84
N TYR A 49 43.50 50.46 -28.01
CA TYR A 49 42.30 51.21 -27.68
C TYR A 49 41.31 51.04 -28.83
N GLU A 50 40.72 49.84 -28.94
CA GLU A 50 39.63 49.61 -29.89
C GLU A 50 38.40 50.41 -29.45
N GLN A 51 38.06 51.43 -30.23
CA GLN A 51 36.87 52.25 -30.01
C GLN A 51 35.63 51.42 -30.36
N LEU A 52 34.91 50.94 -29.34
CA LEU A 52 33.69 50.16 -29.52
C LEU A 52 32.53 51.08 -29.93
N TYR A 53 31.67 50.61 -30.82
CA TYR A 53 30.47 51.32 -31.26
C TYR A 53 29.22 50.49 -30.96
N ASP A 54 28.13 51.15 -30.55
CA ASP A 54 26.80 50.54 -30.40
C ASP A 54 26.25 50.08 -31.77
N SER A 55 25.18 49.28 -31.78
CA SER A 55 24.48 48.81 -32.99
C SER A 55 23.93 49.95 -33.87
N LYS A 56 23.95 51.19 -33.37
CA LYS A 56 23.59 52.43 -34.06
C LYS A 56 24.80 53.29 -34.46
N GLY A 57 26.03 52.77 -34.35
CA GLY A 57 27.27 53.43 -34.74
C GLY A 57 27.72 54.56 -33.82
N ARG A 58 27.29 54.57 -32.54
CA ARG A 58 27.70 55.59 -31.56
C ARG A 58 28.89 55.09 -30.73
N PRO A 59 29.91 55.92 -30.49
CA PRO A 59 31.07 55.50 -29.70
C PRO A 59 30.63 55.16 -28.28
N LEU A 60 31.00 53.97 -27.82
CA LEU A 60 30.58 53.38 -26.55
C LEU A 60 31.82 53.19 -25.69
N ASN A 61 31.84 53.86 -24.54
CA ASN A 61 32.88 53.64 -23.55
C ASN A 61 32.36 52.69 -22.46
N PRO A 62 32.81 51.43 -22.43
CA PRO A 62 32.29 50.43 -21.50
C PRO A 62 32.58 50.79 -20.04
N ALA A 63 33.64 51.57 -19.77
CA ALA A 63 33.93 52.03 -18.41
C ALA A 63 32.91 53.07 -17.93
N ILE A 64 32.53 54.01 -18.80
CA ILE A 64 31.52 55.03 -18.50
C ILE A 64 30.13 54.39 -18.40
N GLU A 65 29.80 53.42 -19.23
CA GLU A 65 28.53 52.71 -19.12
C GLU A 65 28.43 51.90 -17.82
N ARG A 66 29.49 51.21 -17.42
CA ARG A 66 29.56 50.52 -16.12
C ARG A 66 29.41 51.51 -14.96
N PHE A 67 30.06 52.67 -15.04
CA PHE A 67 29.94 53.72 -14.03
C PHE A 67 28.51 54.29 -13.97
N ASN A 68 27.92 54.63 -15.12
CA ASN A 68 26.55 55.15 -15.21
C ASN A 68 25.52 54.09 -14.78
N ALA A 69 25.75 52.82 -15.09
CA ALA A 69 24.95 51.71 -14.60
C ALA A 69 25.05 51.61 -13.07
N GLY A 70 26.27 51.68 -12.52
CA GLY A 70 26.48 51.72 -11.07
C GLY A 70 25.82 52.92 -10.39
N MET A 71 25.86 54.10 -11.01
CA MET A 71 25.19 55.30 -10.51
C MET A 71 23.66 55.16 -10.52
N ARG A 72 23.09 54.59 -11.59
CA ARG A 72 21.65 54.29 -11.65
C ARG A 72 21.25 53.25 -10.61
N THR A 73 22.06 52.22 -10.40
CA THR A 73 21.86 51.25 -9.31
C THR A 73 21.89 51.95 -7.96
N ALA A 74 22.91 52.78 -7.67
CA ALA A 74 23.00 53.50 -6.41
C ALA A 74 21.83 54.47 -6.17
N GLN A 75 21.36 55.17 -7.21
CA GLN A 75 20.18 56.03 -7.12
C GLN A 75 18.92 55.22 -6.83
N ASN A 76 18.74 54.09 -7.52
CA ASN A 76 17.63 53.17 -7.25
C ASN A 76 17.70 52.60 -5.82
N ASP A 77 18.91 52.40 -5.28
CA ASP A 77 19.12 51.89 -3.92
C ASP A 77 18.73 52.93 -2.87
N VAL A 78 19.07 54.18 -3.09
CA VAL A 78 18.63 55.29 -2.22
C VAL A 78 17.11 55.45 -2.31
N LEU A 79 16.52 55.38 -3.51
CA LEU A 79 15.06 55.46 -3.68
C LEU A 79 14.33 54.27 -3.04
N ALA A 80 14.92 53.08 -3.05
CA ALA A 80 14.41 51.91 -2.35
C ALA A 80 14.53 52.05 -0.82
N LEU A 81 15.64 52.60 -0.31
CA LEU A 81 15.84 52.86 1.11
C LEU A 81 14.83 53.87 1.67
N VAL A 82 14.48 54.89 0.87
CA VAL A 82 13.48 55.91 1.23
C VAL A 82 12.04 55.40 1.06
N GLY A 83 11.85 54.18 0.51
CA GLY A 83 10.54 53.55 0.36
C GLY A 83 9.72 54.05 -0.84
N VAL A 84 10.34 54.77 -1.78
CA VAL A 84 9.68 55.32 -2.97
C VAL A 84 9.57 54.28 -4.09
N VAL A 85 10.51 53.31 -4.14
CA VAL A 85 10.53 52.24 -5.13
C VAL A 85 10.78 50.89 -4.45
N GLU A 86 9.83 49.96 -4.53
CA GLU A 86 10.05 48.59 -4.08
C GLU A 86 10.85 47.79 -5.13
N ARG A 87 11.92 47.10 -4.70
CA ARG A 87 12.67 46.18 -5.58
C ARG A 87 11.83 44.93 -5.85
N LYS A 88 11.02 44.99 -6.91
CA LYS A 88 10.15 43.89 -7.35
C LYS A 88 10.92 42.56 -7.56
N ASP A 89 12.14 42.62 -8.07
CA ASP A 89 12.95 41.41 -8.35
C ASP A 89 13.50 40.75 -7.08
N GLN A 90 13.93 41.55 -6.08
CA GLN A 90 14.41 41.00 -4.81
C GLN A 90 13.28 40.44 -3.96
N ASN A 91 12.13 41.12 -3.95
CA ASN A 91 10.93 40.63 -3.28
C ASN A 91 10.39 39.37 -3.97
N TYR A 92 10.39 39.32 -5.31
CA TYR A 92 9.99 38.12 -6.06
C TYR A 92 10.93 36.93 -5.78
N LEU A 93 12.24 37.13 -5.80
CA LEU A 93 13.21 36.08 -5.47
C LEU A 93 13.13 35.63 -4.00
N ALA A 94 12.90 36.55 -3.07
CA ALA A 94 12.71 36.23 -1.66
C ALA A 94 11.40 35.45 -1.44
N ASP A 95 10.32 35.85 -2.12
CA ASP A 95 9.04 35.14 -2.10
C ASP A 95 9.14 33.78 -2.77
N GLU A 96 9.89 33.66 -3.87
CA GLU A 96 10.13 32.38 -4.54
C GLU A 96 10.94 31.44 -3.64
N ARG A 97 11.98 31.95 -2.96
CA ARG A 97 12.73 31.18 -1.95
C ARG A 97 11.87 30.78 -0.77
N ARG A 98 11.01 31.66 -0.26
CA ARG A 98 10.04 31.36 0.81
C ARG A 98 9.04 30.30 0.37
N ARG A 99 8.46 30.43 -0.83
CA ARG A 99 7.56 29.44 -1.42
C ARG A 99 8.25 28.10 -1.65
N TYR A 100 9.51 28.12 -2.09
CA TYR A 100 10.31 26.91 -2.27
C TYR A 100 10.61 26.24 -0.94
N ALA A 101 11.04 26.98 0.08
CA ALA A 101 11.28 26.48 1.42
C ALA A 101 9.99 25.92 2.05
N ALA A 102 8.86 26.61 1.90
CA ALA A 102 7.55 26.15 2.36
C ALA A 102 7.07 24.89 1.62
N ARG A 103 7.36 24.77 0.32
CA ARG A 103 7.08 23.54 -0.45
C ARG A 103 7.94 22.38 0.04
N LEU A 104 9.22 22.62 0.31
CA LEU A 104 10.13 21.60 0.83
C LEU A 104 9.72 21.13 2.23
N SER A 105 9.40 22.06 3.15
CA SER A 105 8.93 21.70 4.49
C SER A 105 7.61 20.93 4.44
N ARG A 106 6.67 21.35 3.58
CA ARG A 106 5.42 20.61 3.34
C ARG A 106 5.70 19.20 2.79
N LYS A 107 6.59 19.06 1.81
CA LYS A 107 6.96 17.73 1.26
C LYS A 107 7.57 16.84 2.33
N ALA A 108 8.49 17.36 3.14
CA ALA A 108 9.11 16.60 4.22
C ALA A 108 8.08 16.14 5.26
N LEU A 109 7.15 17.02 5.64
CA LEU A 109 6.07 16.71 6.58
C LEU A 109 5.07 15.69 6.02
N LEU A 110 4.76 15.74 4.71
CA LEU A 110 3.92 14.74 4.05
C LEU A 110 4.60 13.37 3.95
N CYS A 111 5.90 13.36 3.67
CA CYS A 111 6.72 12.15 3.64
C CYS A 111 6.73 11.47 5.02
N GLU A 112 7.02 12.24 6.08
CA GLU A 112 7.05 11.72 7.45
C GLU A 112 5.68 11.18 7.90
N GLU A 113 4.59 11.86 7.53
CA GLU A 113 3.23 11.38 7.81
C GLU A 113 2.89 10.12 7.02
N HIS A 114 3.33 10.03 5.76
CA HIS A 114 3.16 8.84 4.93
C HIS A 114 3.88 7.63 5.56
N ASP A 115 5.17 7.77 5.90
CA ASP A 115 5.98 6.73 6.53
C ASP A 115 5.38 6.27 7.88
N THR A 116 4.86 7.23 8.66
CA THR A 116 4.18 6.92 9.92
C THR A 116 2.84 6.22 9.69
N GLY A 117 2.12 6.59 8.64
CA GLY A 117 0.92 5.88 8.19
C GLY A 117 1.22 4.43 7.81
N GLU A 118 2.29 4.21 7.05
CA GLU A 118 2.73 2.88 6.63
C GLU A 118 3.12 2.01 7.84
N THR A 119 3.96 2.51 8.74
CA THR A 119 4.36 1.77 9.96
C THR A 119 3.17 1.41 10.84
N LEU A 120 2.19 2.30 10.97
CA LEU A 120 0.94 2.01 11.67
C LEU A 120 0.08 0.98 10.93
N ASP A 121 0.05 0.98 9.60
CA ASP A 121 -0.64 -0.05 8.83
C ASP A 121 -0.04 -1.43 9.11
N TRP A 122 1.29 -1.55 9.10
CA TRP A 122 1.98 -2.80 9.46
C TRP A 122 1.65 -3.26 10.88
N ALA A 123 1.73 -2.35 11.86
CA ALA A 123 1.43 -2.67 13.26
C ALA A 123 -0.03 -3.11 13.46
N THR A 124 -0.97 -2.41 12.84
CA THR A 124 -2.40 -2.75 12.93
C THR A 124 -2.73 -4.04 12.19
N SER A 125 -2.06 -4.31 11.07
CA SER A 125 -2.17 -5.56 10.31
C SER A 125 -1.70 -6.75 11.14
N LEU A 126 -0.58 -6.61 11.86
CA LEU A 126 -0.10 -7.63 12.79
C LEU A 126 -1.07 -7.87 13.95
N ALA A 127 -1.58 -6.80 14.57
CA ALA A 127 -2.57 -6.91 15.64
C ALA A 127 -3.86 -7.60 15.17
N ARG A 128 -4.34 -7.26 13.97
CA ARG A 128 -5.48 -7.92 13.31
C ARG A 128 -5.19 -9.40 13.06
N PHE A 129 -4.03 -9.73 12.53
CA PHE A 129 -3.64 -11.12 12.27
C PHE A 129 -3.68 -11.97 13.56
N ILE A 130 -3.05 -11.48 14.63
CA ILE A 130 -3.00 -12.16 15.93
C ILE A 130 -4.41 -12.39 16.50
N ALA A 131 -5.26 -11.37 16.48
CA ALA A 131 -6.64 -11.48 16.99
C ALA A 131 -7.52 -12.43 16.15
N ARG A 132 -7.29 -12.47 14.83
CA ARG A 132 -8.01 -13.36 13.90
C ARG A 132 -7.65 -14.82 14.13
N LEU A 133 -6.41 -15.16 14.49
CA LEU A 133 -5.98 -16.55 14.65
C LEU A 133 -6.89 -17.34 15.61
N TRP A 134 -7.21 -16.78 16.77
CA TRP A 134 -8.07 -17.46 17.74
C TRP A 134 -9.55 -17.44 17.33
N THR A 135 -10.07 -16.27 16.94
CA THR A 135 -11.50 -16.13 16.57
C THR A 135 -11.87 -16.99 15.36
N GLU A 136 -11.00 -17.07 14.35
CA GLU A 136 -11.19 -17.93 13.20
C GLU A 136 -11.15 -19.42 13.58
N SER A 137 -10.16 -19.83 14.37
CA SER A 137 -10.08 -21.21 14.84
C SER A 137 -11.34 -21.62 15.62
N PHE A 138 -11.85 -20.71 16.44
CA PHE A 138 -13.08 -20.92 17.20
C PHE A 138 -14.31 -21.11 16.30
N ILE A 139 -14.50 -20.24 15.28
CA ILE A 139 -15.57 -20.40 14.29
C ILE A 139 -15.45 -21.75 13.57
N GLN A 140 -14.24 -22.12 13.14
CA GLN A 140 -13.98 -23.36 12.42
C GLN A 140 -14.33 -24.61 13.25
N ARG A 141 -14.05 -24.60 14.56
CA ARG A 141 -14.45 -25.68 15.48
C ARG A 141 -15.98 -25.84 15.56
N ILE A 142 -16.71 -24.73 15.55
CA ILE A 142 -18.18 -24.74 15.52
C ILE A 142 -18.69 -25.28 14.16
N GLN A 143 -18.08 -24.88 13.05
CA GLN A 143 -18.46 -25.33 11.69
C GLN A 143 -18.38 -26.85 11.52
N VAL A 144 -17.37 -27.46 12.15
CA VAL A 144 -17.11 -28.90 12.13
C VAL A 144 -17.98 -29.69 13.14
N GLY A 145 -18.51 -29.01 14.16
CA GLY A 145 -19.31 -29.65 15.21
C GLY A 145 -18.47 -30.32 16.28
N LEU A 146 -17.32 -29.72 16.64
CA LEU A 146 -16.45 -30.27 17.68
C LEU A 146 -17.16 -30.37 19.05
N TYR A 147 -17.94 -29.32 19.40
CA TYR A 147 -18.63 -29.23 20.68
C TYR A 147 -19.94 -30.00 20.70
N ASP A 148 -20.30 -30.53 21.87
CA ASP A 148 -21.56 -31.23 22.07
C ASP A 148 -22.77 -30.36 21.66
N PRO A 149 -23.74 -30.89 20.89
CA PRO A 149 -24.97 -30.18 20.52
C PRO A 149 -25.83 -29.73 21.72
N ARG A 150 -25.57 -30.20 22.94
CA ARG A 150 -26.32 -29.80 24.14
C ARG A 150 -25.78 -28.54 24.83
N LEU A 151 -24.52 -28.17 24.60
CA LEU A 151 -23.88 -27.05 25.30
C LEU A 151 -24.36 -25.68 24.79
N SER A 152 -24.58 -24.74 25.70
CA SER A 152 -24.84 -23.35 25.31
C SER A 152 -23.54 -22.67 24.82
N MET A 153 -23.67 -21.60 24.04
CA MET A 153 -22.52 -20.81 23.57
C MET A 153 -21.65 -20.30 24.74
N SER A 154 -22.29 -19.92 25.85
CA SER A 154 -21.59 -19.44 27.05
C SER A 154 -20.75 -20.53 27.71
N GLU A 155 -21.26 -21.77 27.77
CA GLU A 155 -20.54 -22.92 28.31
C GLU A 155 -19.37 -23.31 27.42
N ILE A 156 -19.55 -23.25 26.10
CA ILE A 156 -18.47 -23.48 25.12
C ILE A 156 -17.34 -22.47 25.32
N LEU A 157 -17.66 -21.18 25.43
CA LEU A 157 -16.67 -20.12 25.67
C LEU A 157 -15.96 -20.30 27.02
N LEU A 158 -16.71 -20.67 28.06
CA LEU A 158 -16.16 -20.93 29.39
C LEU A 158 -15.24 -22.16 29.38
N GLN A 159 -15.58 -23.20 28.61
CA GLN A 159 -14.76 -24.39 28.44
C GLN A 159 -13.44 -24.07 27.73
N GLU A 160 -13.48 -23.30 26.63
CA GLU A 160 -12.29 -22.83 25.91
C GLU A 160 -11.42 -21.96 26.83
N TRP A 161 -12.02 -21.03 27.57
CA TRP A 161 -11.30 -20.17 28.51
C TRP A 161 -10.63 -20.98 29.64
N ARG A 162 -11.34 -21.96 30.20
CA ARG A 162 -10.77 -22.86 31.22
C ARG A 162 -9.60 -23.65 30.65
N SER A 163 -9.73 -24.19 29.43
CA SER A 163 -8.65 -24.91 28.76
C SER A 163 -7.39 -24.05 28.58
N LEU A 164 -7.56 -22.78 28.23
CA LEU A 164 -6.44 -21.82 28.11
C LEU A 164 -5.78 -21.55 29.47
N ARG A 165 -6.56 -21.46 30.55
CA ARG A 165 -6.07 -21.13 31.90
C ARG A 165 -5.37 -22.30 32.60
N THR A 166 -5.79 -23.53 32.35
CA THR A 166 -5.23 -24.72 33.02
C THR A 166 -3.90 -25.20 32.43
N GLY A 167 -3.54 -24.71 31.24
CA GLY A 167 -2.32 -25.12 30.54
C GLY A 167 -1.05 -24.45 31.07
N ASN A 168 0.09 -25.09 30.84
CA ASN A 168 1.40 -24.42 30.91
C ASN A 168 1.46 -23.27 29.90
N VAL A 169 2.18 -22.19 30.19
CA VAL A 169 2.30 -21.01 29.29
C VAL A 169 2.60 -21.39 27.84
N ARG A 170 3.49 -22.38 27.62
CA ARG A 170 3.81 -22.91 26.29
C ARG A 170 2.60 -23.51 25.57
N LEU A 171 1.80 -24.29 26.29
CA LEU A 171 0.59 -24.91 25.75
C LEU A 171 -0.49 -23.86 25.51
N THR A 172 -0.65 -22.90 26.44
CA THR A 172 -1.60 -21.79 26.30
C THR A 172 -1.29 -20.95 25.07
N LEU A 173 -0.02 -20.61 24.85
CA LEU A 173 0.42 -19.90 23.64
C LEU A 173 0.17 -20.72 22.36
N ALA A 174 0.48 -22.02 22.38
CA ALA A 174 0.21 -22.90 21.23
C ALA A 174 -1.29 -23.04 20.93
N MET A 175 -2.15 -23.06 21.97
CA MET A 175 -3.61 -23.09 21.83
C MET A 175 -4.20 -21.75 21.36
N LEU A 176 -3.61 -20.62 21.74
CA LEU A 176 -4.02 -19.30 21.27
C LEU A 176 -3.63 -19.10 19.80
N PHE A 177 -2.53 -19.73 19.37
CA PHE A 177 -1.97 -19.61 18.02
C PHE A 177 -1.82 -20.96 17.31
N PRO A 178 -2.93 -21.71 17.07
CA PRO A 178 -2.91 -23.07 16.53
C PRO A 178 -2.46 -23.17 15.06
N SER A 179 -1.97 -22.08 14.46
CA SER A 179 -1.46 -22.04 13.08
C SER A 179 -0.20 -21.23 12.92
N LEU A 180 0.46 -20.90 14.03
CA LEU A 180 1.74 -20.23 13.98
C LEU A 180 2.74 -21.06 13.16
N GLY A 181 2.73 -22.39 13.30
CA GLY A 181 3.55 -23.30 12.50
C GLY A 181 3.34 -23.11 10.99
N ASN A 182 2.10 -23.14 10.52
CA ASN A 182 1.80 -22.91 9.09
C ASN A 182 2.19 -21.51 8.63
N ALA A 183 1.92 -20.48 9.43
CA ALA A 183 2.30 -19.11 9.11
C ALA A 183 3.82 -18.98 8.98
N THR A 184 4.59 -19.58 9.89
CA THR A 184 6.07 -19.57 9.82
C THR A 184 6.60 -20.30 8.60
N VAL A 185 6.02 -21.43 8.21
CA VAL A 185 6.43 -22.18 7.01
C VAL A 185 6.08 -21.41 5.74
N ASN A 186 4.89 -20.82 5.67
CA ASN A 186 4.54 -19.97 4.54
C ASN A 186 5.48 -18.75 4.45
N MET A 187 5.84 -18.15 5.59
CA MET A 187 6.75 -17.01 5.63
C MET A 187 8.19 -17.35 5.22
N LEU A 188 8.72 -18.46 5.75
CA LEU A 188 10.14 -18.82 5.58
C LEU A 188 10.43 -19.70 4.37
N VAL A 189 9.42 -20.42 3.86
CA VAL A 189 9.59 -21.38 2.76
C VAL A 189 8.78 -20.97 1.55
N LYS A 190 7.47 -20.74 1.71
CA LYS A 190 6.59 -20.48 0.56
C LYS A 190 6.92 -19.14 -0.12
N PHE A 191 6.91 -18.02 0.60
CA PHE A 191 7.18 -16.71 -0.03
C PHE A 191 8.57 -16.62 -0.67
N PRO A 192 9.67 -17.07 -0.04
CA PRO A 192 10.97 -17.07 -0.70
C PRO A 192 11.00 -17.94 -1.97
N LEU A 193 10.26 -19.05 -1.98
CA LEU A 193 10.17 -19.92 -3.16
C LEU A 193 9.35 -19.30 -4.28
N ILE A 194 8.23 -18.64 -3.96
CA ILE A 194 7.43 -17.86 -4.92
C ILE A 194 8.30 -16.75 -5.52
N PHE A 195 8.98 -15.97 -4.68
CA PHE A 195 9.87 -14.91 -5.12
C PHE A 195 11.02 -15.44 -5.99
N ALA A 196 11.59 -16.60 -5.64
CA ALA A 196 12.61 -17.24 -6.47
C ALA A 196 12.05 -17.64 -7.85
N VAL A 197 10.84 -18.19 -7.91
CA VAL A 197 10.17 -18.54 -9.17
C VAL A 197 9.95 -17.29 -10.01
N GLU A 198 9.43 -16.21 -9.44
CA GLU A 198 9.22 -14.92 -10.10
C GLU A 198 10.53 -14.30 -10.63
N GLN A 199 11.60 -14.34 -9.84
CA GLN A 199 12.91 -13.83 -10.26
C GLN A 199 13.48 -14.64 -11.42
N ILE A 200 13.36 -15.97 -11.39
CA ILE A 200 13.82 -16.85 -12.46
C ILE A 200 12.99 -16.60 -13.72
N THR A 201 11.68 -16.47 -13.60
CA THR A 201 10.78 -16.31 -14.74
C THR A 201 10.92 -14.93 -15.37
N GLY A 202 11.05 -13.87 -14.56
CA GLY A 202 11.34 -12.53 -15.06
C GLY A 202 12.66 -12.46 -15.83
N ARG A 203 13.73 -13.12 -15.33
CA ARG A 203 15.01 -13.23 -16.05
C ARG A 203 14.85 -14.01 -17.35
N LEU A 204 14.10 -15.11 -17.34
CA LEU A 204 13.88 -15.95 -18.52
C LEU A 204 13.06 -15.20 -19.58
N GLN A 205 12.01 -14.50 -19.18
CA GLN A 205 11.18 -13.66 -20.06
C GLN A 205 12.03 -12.54 -20.68
N ALA A 206 12.90 -11.89 -19.90
CA ALA A 206 13.83 -10.87 -20.41
C ALA A 206 14.84 -11.45 -21.43
N LEU A 207 15.35 -12.67 -21.21
CA LEU A 207 16.23 -13.35 -22.18
C LEU A 207 15.50 -13.69 -23.47
N ILE A 208 14.22 -14.06 -23.40
CA ILE A 208 13.42 -14.41 -24.57
C ILE A 208 13.01 -13.18 -25.35
N GLN A 209 12.67 -12.08 -24.68
CA GLN A 209 12.39 -10.80 -25.34
C GLN A 209 13.61 -10.25 -26.10
N LYS A 210 14.83 -10.57 -25.66
CA LYS A 210 16.06 -10.24 -26.39
C LYS A 210 16.26 -11.07 -27.67
N ARG A 211 15.56 -12.21 -27.83
CA ARG A 211 15.62 -13.01 -29.06
C ARG A 211 14.67 -12.43 -30.11
N ARG A 212 15.14 -12.35 -31.37
CA ARG A 212 14.32 -11.93 -32.52
C ARG A 212 13.32 -13.02 -32.93
N LEU A 213 12.29 -13.22 -32.12
CA LEU A 213 11.20 -14.15 -32.39
C LEU A 213 10.02 -13.44 -33.05
N SER A 214 9.23 -14.19 -33.82
CA SER A 214 7.97 -13.70 -34.36
C SER A 214 6.99 -13.34 -33.23
N ARG A 215 6.15 -12.32 -33.45
CA ARG A 215 5.10 -11.89 -32.49
C ARG A 215 4.18 -13.03 -32.08
N VAL A 216 3.89 -13.97 -32.98
CA VAL A 216 3.04 -15.14 -32.69
C VAL A 216 3.76 -16.12 -31.77
N ALA A 217 5.06 -16.35 -32.00
CA ALA A 217 5.87 -17.21 -31.15
C ALA A 217 6.03 -16.61 -29.75
N LEU A 218 6.26 -15.29 -29.65
CA LEU A 218 6.32 -14.58 -28.37
C LEU A 218 5.03 -14.74 -27.57
N LYS A 219 3.85 -14.56 -28.18
CA LYS A 219 2.55 -14.77 -27.49
C LYS A 219 2.36 -16.20 -27.00
N ARG A 220 2.72 -17.21 -27.82
CA ARG A 220 2.62 -18.62 -27.40
C ARG A 220 3.59 -18.95 -26.28
N MET A 221 4.80 -18.42 -26.33
CA MET A 221 5.79 -18.60 -25.28
C MET A 221 5.34 -17.93 -23.99
N ASP A 222 4.85 -16.70 -24.05
CA ASP A 222 4.34 -15.97 -22.88
C ASP A 222 3.23 -16.76 -22.17
N LEU A 223 2.24 -17.27 -22.94
CA LEU A 223 1.20 -18.15 -22.40
C LEU A 223 1.77 -19.43 -21.79
N ALA A 224 2.74 -20.06 -22.46
CA ALA A 224 3.39 -21.26 -21.94
C ALA A 224 4.18 -20.98 -20.65
N PHE A 225 4.80 -19.79 -20.51
CA PHE A 225 5.48 -19.38 -19.29
C PHE A 225 4.50 -19.13 -18.17
N THR A 226 3.42 -18.38 -18.41
CA THR A 226 2.38 -18.18 -17.41
C THR A 226 1.86 -19.53 -16.92
N PHE A 227 1.54 -20.46 -17.83
CA PHE A 227 1.10 -21.79 -17.45
C PHE A 227 2.15 -22.57 -16.65
N ALA A 228 3.41 -22.55 -17.06
CA ALA A 228 4.50 -23.22 -16.34
C ALA A 228 4.70 -22.65 -14.93
N ILE A 229 4.59 -21.33 -14.76
CA ILE A 229 4.65 -20.67 -13.45
C ILE A 229 3.52 -21.16 -12.57
N GLU A 230 2.28 -21.16 -13.06
CA GLU A 230 1.14 -21.63 -12.28
C GLU A 230 1.28 -23.09 -11.86
N VAL A 231 1.78 -23.96 -12.75
CA VAL A 231 2.03 -25.36 -12.42
C VAL A 231 3.09 -25.50 -11.33
N ILE A 232 4.15 -24.69 -11.37
CA ILE A 232 5.18 -24.68 -10.33
C ILE A 232 4.59 -24.19 -9.00
N LEU A 233 3.83 -23.09 -9.00
CA LEU A 233 3.18 -22.56 -7.80
C LEU A 233 2.20 -23.58 -7.19
N LEU A 234 1.40 -24.25 -8.03
CA LEU A 234 0.52 -25.32 -7.60
C LEU A 234 1.29 -26.53 -7.04
N ALA A 235 2.44 -26.87 -7.64
CA ALA A 235 3.30 -27.95 -7.13
C ALA A 235 3.89 -27.62 -5.76
N ILE A 236 4.27 -26.35 -5.53
CA ILE A 236 4.73 -25.86 -4.23
C ILE A 236 3.60 -25.99 -3.20
N ASP A 237 2.39 -25.54 -3.55
CA ASP A 237 1.22 -25.68 -2.68
C ASP A 237 0.91 -27.15 -2.39
N ALA A 238 0.97 -28.03 -3.39
CA ALA A 238 0.78 -29.45 -3.22
C ALA A 238 1.82 -30.08 -2.29
N ALA A 239 3.09 -29.67 -2.38
CA ALA A 239 4.16 -30.15 -1.50
C ALA A 239 4.00 -29.69 -0.04
N LEU A 240 3.39 -28.52 0.17
CA LEU A 240 3.11 -27.97 1.50
C LEU A 240 1.77 -28.43 2.10
N LEU A 241 0.94 -29.17 1.36
CA LEU A 241 -0.34 -29.68 1.85
C LEU A 241 -0.29 -30.44 3.19
N PRO A 242 0.70 -31.29 3.49
CA PRO A 242 0.78 -31.95 4.79
C PRO A 242 0.86 -30.97 5.96
N MET A 243 1.53 -29.82 5.78
CA MET A 243 1.58 -28.74 6.77
C MET A 243 0.22 -28.09 6.95
N ASP A 244 -0.45 -27.74 5.85
CA ASP A 244 -1.77 -27.12 5.92
C ASP A 244 -2.80 -28.03 6.54
N TYR A 245 -2.77 -29.30 6.17
CA TYR A 245 -3.66 -30.30 6.70
C TYR A 245 -3.49 -30.43 8.22
N TYR A 246 -2.24 -30.56 8.67
CA TYR A 246 -1.93 -30.65 10.10
C TYR A 246 -2.31 -29.38 10.86
N ALA A 247 -1.97 -28.20 10.32
CA ALA A 247 -2.31 -26.92 10.93
C ALA A 247 -3.83 -26.67 10.96
N THR A 248 -4.56 -27.11 9.93
CA THR A 248 -6.03 -27.06 9.92
C THR A 248 -6.60 -27.98 11.00
N ALA A 249 -6.04 -29.19 11.16
CA ALA A 249 -6.42 -30.08 12.26
C ALA A 249 -6.09 -29.50 13.64
N GLN A 250 -5.01 -28.73 13.78
CA GLN A 250 -4.69 -27.99 15.01
C GLN A 250 -5.66 -26.84 15.28
N ARG A 251 -6.05 -26.06 14.25
CA ARG A 251 -7.10 -25.03 14.36
C ARG A 251 -8.41 -25.61 14.86
N LEU A 252 -8.76 -26.77 14.31
CA LEU A 252 -9.96 -27.52 14.68
C LEU A 252 -9.87 -28.19 16.06
N GLY A 253 -8.72 -28.13 16.75
CA GLY A 253 -8.53 -28.78 18.04
C GLY A 253 -8.50 -30.31 17.97
N LEU A 254 -8.37 -30.88 16.77
CA LEU A 254 -8.34 -32.32 16.53
C LEU A 254 -6.94 -32.90 16.74
N ALA A 255 -5.94 -32.18 16.25
CA ALA A 255 -4.53 -32.45 16.48
C ALA A 255 -4.07 -31.79 17.78
N PRO A 256 -3.07 -32.36 18.49
CA PRO A 256 -2.49 -31.69 19.65
C PRO A 256 -1.83 -30.37 19.23
N ALA A 257 -1.89 -29.36 20.12
CA ALA A 257 -1.28 -28.05 19.88
C ALA A 257 0.26 -28.11 19.77
N LEU A 258 0.88 -29.15 20.33
CA LEU A 258 2.29 -29.45 20.20
C LEU A 258 2.46 -30.92 19.78
N PRO A 259 3.38 -31.25 18.85
CA PRO A 259 4.33 -30.35 18.16
C PRO A 259 3.68 -29.37 17.17
N LEU A 260 4.35 -28.25 16.86
CA LEU A 260 3.83 -27.24 15.90
C LEU A 260 3.85 -27.72 14.44
N PHE A 261 4.70 -28.69 14.13
CA PHE A 261 4.88 -29.22 12.80
C PHE A 261 4.50 -30.71 12.77
N PRO A 262 3.95 -31.20 11.64
CA PRO A 262 3.73 -32.62 11.46
C PRO A 262 5.08 -33.36 11.42
N PRO A 263 5.09 -34.66 11.76
CA PRO A 263 6.29 -35.47 11.63
C PRO A 263 6.79 -35.44 10.17
N LEU A 264 8.10 -35.38 9.95
CA LEU A 264 8.68 -35.33 8.58
C LEU A 264 8.22 -36.49 7.69
N GLN A 265 7.84 -37.61 8.29
CA GLN A 265 7.26 -38.76 7.63
C GLN A 265 5.97 -38.44 6.86
N SER A 266 5.22 -37.41 7.25
CA SER A 266 3.96 -37.02 6.62
C SER A 266 4.12 -36.42 5.21
N PHE A 267 5.33 -35.98 4.85
CA PHE A 267 5.64 -35.34 3.56
C PHE A 267 6.00 -36.35 2.46
N TRP A 268 6.49 -37.53 2.83
CA TRP A 268 6.98 -38.49 1.86
C TRP A 268 5.79 -39.23 1.24
N PRO A 269 5.54 -39.15 -0.09
CA PRO A 269 4.34 -39.73 -0.68
C PRO A 269 4.27 -41.25 -0.54
N TRP A 270 5.43 -41.91 -0.41
CA TRP A 270 5.53 -43.37 -0.34
C TRP A 270 5.28 -43.95 1.06
N ASN A 271 5.21 -43.11 2.10
CA ASN A 271 4.97 -43.59 3.47
C ASN A 271 3.48 -43.77 3.75
N HIS A 272 3.09 -44.87 4.42
CA HIS A 272 1.70 -45.14 4.82
C HIS A 272 1.11 -44.12 5.80
N SER A 273 1.97 -43.45 6.57
CA SER A 273 1.59 -42.35 7.46
C SER A 273 1.48 -40.99 6.75
N SER A 274 1.77 -40.95 5.45
CA SER A 274 1.78 -39.72 4.67
C SER A 274 0.39 -39.20 4.38
N PHE A 275 0.22 -37.88 4.49
CA PHE A 275 -0.99 -37.20 4.05
C PHE A 275 -1.27 -37.48 2.56
N HIS A 276 -0.24 -37.62 1.73
CA HIS A 276 -0.41 -37.89 0.31
C HIS A 276 -1.03 -39.27 0.02
N GLN A 277 -1.00 -40.23 0.96
CA GLN A 277 -1.66 -41.53 0.75
C GLN A 277 -3.15 -41.50 1.10
N PHE A 278 -3.56 -40.77 2.13
CA PHE A 278 -4.94 -40.78 2.60
C PHE A 278 -5.72 -39.49 2.26
N GLY A 279 -5.05 -38.35 2.15
CA GLY A 279 -5.65 -37.04 1.88
C GLY A 279 -6.26 -36.89 0.48
N TRP A 280 -5.81 -37.71 -0.48
CA TRP A 280 -6.36 -37.79 -1.84
C TRP A 280 -7.45 -38.86 -1.98
N LYS A 281 -7.70 -39.67 -0.93
CA LYS A 281 -8.75 -40.68 -0.96
C LYS A 281 -10.11 -40.00 -0.99
N LEU A 282 -11.01 -40.59 -1.77
CA LEU A 282 -12.37 -40.11 -1.96
C LEU A 282 -13.18 -40.29 -0.68
N LEU A 283 -13.97 -39.27 -0.33
CA LEU A 283 -14.91 -39.35 0.80
C LEU A 283 -16.25 -40.00 0.40
N THR A 284 -16.69 -39.87 -0.86
CA THR A 284 -17.98 -40.40 -1.35
C THR A 284 -17.99 -40.70 -2.86
N GLY A 285 -18.47 -41.89 -3.26
CA GLY A 285 -18.98 -42.23 -4.61
C GLY A 285 -17.97 -42.57 -5.72
N PRO A 286 -18.36 -43.35 -6.76
CA PRO A 286 -17.46 -43.81 -7.84
C PRO A 286 -17.33 -42.89 -9.08
N ASN A 287 -17.79 -41.63 -9.04
CA ASN A 287 -17.86 -40.78 -10.25
C ASN A 287 -16.63 -39.87 -10.43
N LEU A 288 -16.34 -39.41 -11.65
CA LEU A 288 -15.16 -38.59 -12.03
C LEU A 288 -15.03 -37.25 -11.28
N LEU A 289 -16.14 -36.71 -10.73
CA LEU A 289 -16.16 -35.53 -9.84
C LEU A 289 -15.74 -35.83 -8.40
N SER A 290 -15.51 -37.10 -8.04
CA SER A 290 -15.12 -37.52 -6.69
C SER A 290 -13.68 -37.17 -6.32
N SER A 291 -12.80 -36.93 -7.29
CA SER A 291 -11.44 -36.45 -7.00
C SER A 291 -11.45 -35.03 -6.41
N LEU A 292 -12.42 -34.20 -6.83
CA LEU A 292 -12.66 -32.86 -6.31
C LEU A 292 -13.25 -32.85 -4.89
N THR A 293 -13.77 -33.98 -4.42
CA THR A 293 -14.31 -34.10 -3.06
C THR A 293 -13.29 -34.62 -2.05
N SER A 294 -12.04 -34.86 -2.48
CA SER A 294 -10.95 -35.23 -1.57
C SER A 294 -10.52 -34.03 -0.70
N PRO A 295 -10.12 -34.25 0.57
CA PRO A 295 -9.64 -33.18 1.44
C PRO A 295 -8.46 -32.39 0.85
N ALA A 296 -7.55 -33.06 0.15
CA ALA A 296 -6.42 -32.41 -0.52
C ALA A 296 -6.88 -31.46 -1.63
N ALA A 297 -7.79 -31.90 -2.49
CA ALA A 297 -8.35 -31.05 -3.55
C ALA A 297 -9.14 -29.87 -2.97
N LEU A 298 -9.92 -30.09 -1.92
CA LEU A 298 -10.68 -29.03 -1.25
C LEU A 298 -9.77 -28.01 -0.57
N LEU A 299 -8.67 -28.44 0.07
CA LEU A 299 -7.67 -27.54 0.65
C LEU A 299 -6.95 -26.71 -0.42
N LEU A 300 -6.59 -27.31 -1.56
CA LEU A 300 -6.01 -26.56 -2.68
C LEU A 300 -7.01 -25.56 -3.25
N LEU A 301 -8.26 -25.97 -3.46
CA LEU A 301 -9.30 -25.09 -3.98
C LEU A 301 -9.60 -23.95 -3.00
N ALA A 302 -9.59 -24.21 -1.69
CA ALA A 302 -9.71 -23.18 -0.67
C ALA A 302 -8.55 -22.20 -0.71
N ARG A 303 -7.30 -22.67 -0.84
CA ARG A 303 -6.14 -21.78 -1.01
C ARG A 303 -6.30 -20.90 -2.24
N LEU A 304 -6.74 -21.46 -3.37
CA LEU A 304 -6.96 -20.70 -4.60
C LEU A 304 -8.06 -19.64 -4.45
N LEU A 305 -9.15 -19.95 -3.75
CA LEU A 305 -10.26 -19.01 -3.53
C LEU A 305 -9.94 -17.92 -2.50
N ILE A 306 -9.19 -18.25 -1.44
CA ILE A 306 -8.92 -17.35 -0.31
C ILE A 306 -7.71 -16.46 -0.61
N VAL A 307 -6.59 -17.02 -1.08
CA VAL A 307 -5.34 -16.28 -1.32
C VAL A 307 -5.49 -15.24 -2.43
N GLY A 308 -6.27 -15.52 -3.47
CA GLY A 308 -6.46 -14.54 -4.54
C GLY A 308 -7.52 -13.46 -4.28
N SER A 309 -8.03 -13.36 -3.04
CA SER A 309 -9.05 -12.36 -2.68
C SER A 309 -8.53 -11.17 -1.86
N ASP A 310 -7.39 -11.32 -1.19
CA ASP A 310 -6.87 -10.33 -0.22
C ASP A 310 -5.78 -9.41 -0.80
N GLU A 311 -5.14 -9.75 -1.93
CA GLU A 311 -4.15 -8.87 -2.57
C GLU A 311 -4.75 -8.22 -3.82
N ASP A 312 -4.70 -6.88 -3.88
CA ASP A 312 -5.07 -6.05 -5.04
C ASP A 312 -4.17 -6.33 -6.28
N GLU A 313 -3.22 -7.27 -6.17
CA GLU A 313 -2.48 -7.84 -7.29
C GLU A 313 -3.19 -9.08 -7.82
N ASP A 314 -3.93 -8.92 -8.92
CA ASP A 314 -3.93 -9.79 -10.09
C ASP A 314 -3.55 -11.28 -9.91
N ALA A 315 -4.14 -11.97 -8.93
CA ALA A 315 -3.84 -13.37 -8.66
C ALA A 315 -4.09 -14.20 -9.95
N PRO A 316 -3.03 -14.73 -10.59
CA PRO A 316 -3.11 -15.23 -11.96
C PRO A 316 -3.98 -16.49 -12.09
N VAL A 317 -4.15 -17.26 -11.01
CA VAL A 317 -5.03 -18.44 -11.02
C VAL A 317 -6.52 -18.08 -11.07
N LEU A 318 -6.95 -17.03 -10.36
CA LEU A 318 -8.34 -16.57 -10.47
C LEU A 318 -8.62 -16.00 -11.86
N ARG A 319 -7.61 -15.45 -12.54
CA ARG A 319 -7.72 -15.05 -13.96
C ARG A 319 -7.94 -16.23 -14.90
N LEU A 320 -7.47 -17.43 -14.54
CA LEU A 320 -7.70 -18.68 -15.29
C LEU A 320 -9.11 -19.24 -15.04
N LEU A 321 -9.64 -19.08 -13.82
CA LEU A 321 -10.96 -19.60 -13.44
C LEU A 321 -12.11 -18.67 -13.81
N THR A 322 -11.88 -17.35 -13.83
CA THR A 322 -12.89 -16.36 -14.17
C THR A 322 -12.31 -15.19 -14.98
N PRO A 323 -13.01 -14.74 -16.05
CA PRO A 323 -12.67 -13.51 -16.74
C PRO A 323 -13.00 -12.25 -15.92
N PHE A 324 -13.72 -12.38 -14.79
CA PHE A 324 -14.10 -11.24 -13.95
C PHE A 324 -12.87 -10.54 -13.36
N ARG A 325 -12.93 -9.21 -13.28
CA ARG A 325 -11.88 -8.37 -12.71
C ARG A 325 -12.51 -7.47 -11.65
N TYR A 326 -11.94 -7.48 -10.45
CA TYR A 326 -12.28 -6.48 -9.45
C TYR A 326 -11.84 -5.11 -9.95
N GLN A 327 -12.78 -4.19 -10.10
CA GLN A 327 -12.43 -2.81 -10.34
C GLN A 327 -11.89 -2.20 -9.05
N ALA A 328 -10.80 -1.44 -9.17
CA ALA A 328 -10.42 -0.52 -8.12
C ALA A 328 -11.60 0.41 -7.82
N ILE A 329 -11.78 0.79 -6.56
CA ILE A 329 -12.90 1.67 -6.11
C ILE A 329 -13.02 2.95 -6.96
N ASN A 330 -11.93 3.34 -7.62
CA ASN A 330 -11.70 4.69 -8.09
C ASN A 330 -11.72 4.84 -9.63
N ASP A 331 -12.01 3.79 -10.40
CA ASP A 331 -12.05 3.84 -11.87
C ASP A 331 -13.48 4.09 -12.39
N SER A 332 -13.86 5.36 -12.45
CA SER A 332 -15.16 5.79 -13.01
C SER A 332 -15.22 5.78 -14.53
N THR A 333 -14.13 5.45 -15.21
CA THR A 333 -13.95 5.56 -16.67
C THR A 333 -14.21 4.26 -17.43
N ILE A 334 -14.50 3.16 -16.75
CA ILE A 334 -14.67 1.83 -17.35
C ILE A 334 -16.17 1.55 -17.56
N PRO A 335 -16.60 1.02 -18.74
CA PRO A 335 -18.00 0.68 -19.01
C PRO A 335 -18.60 -0.27 -17.95
N PRO A 336 -19.94 -0.26 -17.78
CA PRO A 336 -20.62 -1.11 -16.81
C PRO A 336 -20.24 -2.58 -17.02
N ILE A 337 -19.71 -3.21 -15.97
CA ILE A 337 -19.22 -4.60 -16.04
C ILE A 337 -20.40 -5.52 -16.38
N PRO A 338 -20.28 -6.38 -17.41
CA PRO A 338 -21.31 -7.38 -17.69
C PRO A 338 -21.43 -8.32 -16.50
N SER A 339 -22.64 -8.49 -15.97
CA SER A 339 -22.88 -9.39 -14.84
C SER A 339 -22.59 -10.84 -15.26
N PRO A 340 -21.58 -11.52 -14.68
CA PRO A 340 -21.34 -12.93 -14.95
C PRO A 340 -22.56 -13.75 -14.55
N ARG A 341 -22.83 -14.85 -15.28
CA ARG A 341 -23.93 -15.76 -14.96
C ARG A 341 -23.42 -16.88 -14.06
N LEU A 342 -24.13 -17.18 -12.97
CA LEU A 342 -23.78 -18.24 -12.01
C LEU A 342 -23.51 -19.60 -12.67
N THR A 343 -24.23 -19.92 -13.75
CA THR A 343 -24.11 -21.19 -14.48
C THR A 343 -22.84 -21.31 -15.32
N ILE A 344 -22.27 -20.18 -15.75
CA ILE A 344 -21.09 -20.14 -16.63
C ILE A 344 -19.84 -19.84 -15.82
N ASP A 345 -19.96 -18.90 -14.88
CA ASP A 345 -18.85 -18.42 -14.07
C ASP A 345 -19.33 -18.18 -12.62
N PRO A 346 -19.38 -19.25 -11.80
CA PRO A 346 -19.85 -19.14 -10.42
C PRO A 346 -18.91 -18.30 -9.56
N VAL A 347 -17.59 -18.38 -9.81
CA VAL A 347 -16.56 -17.65 -9.06
C VAL A 347 -16.63 -16.16 -9.37
N GLY A 348 -16.72 -15.80 -10.66
CA GLY A 348 -16.92 -14.42 -11.08
C GLY A 348 -18.26 -13.86 -10.63
N TRP A 349 -19.33 -14.67 -10.60
CA TRP A 349 -20.63 -14.26 -10.04
C TRP A 349 -20.53 -13.89 -8.56
N VAL A 350 -19.86 -14.74 -7.78
CA VAL A 350 -19.58 -14.46 -6.37
C VAL A 350 -18.81 -13.15 -6.20
N ALA A 351 -17.71 -12.99 -6.93
CA ALA A 351 -16.89 -11.79 -6.87
C ALA A 351 -17.68 -10.52 -7.26
N TYR A 352 -18.52 -10.64 -8.30
CA TYR A 352 -19.41 -9.58 -8.73
C TYR A 352 -20.44 -9.19 -7.66
N GLN A 353 -21.04 -10.15 -6.95
CA GLN A 353 -21.96 -9.83 -5.85
C GLN A 353 -21.25 -9.12 -4.71
N THR A 354 -20.06 -9.59 -4.31
CA THR A 354 -19.24 -8.93 -3.28
C THR A 354 -18.91 -7.49 -3.68
N MET A 355 -18.50 -7.27 -4.93
CA MET A 355 -18.25 -5.93 -5.47
C MET A 355 -19.50 -5.06 -5.45
N LYS A 356 -20.66 -5.58 -5.86
CA LYS A 356 -21.93 -4.85 -5.91
C LYS A 356 -22.40 -4.43 -4.52
N ILE A 357 -22.28 -5.31 -3.53
CA ILE A 357 -22.63 -5.01 -2.13
C ILE A 357 -21.69 -3.94 -1.59
N ARG A 358 -20.37 -4.10 -1.79
CA ARG A 358 -19.36 -3.10 -1.42
C ARG A 358 -19.69 -1.73 -2.02
N HIS A 359 -19.99 -1.67 -3.32
CA HIS A 359 -20.29 -0.41 -4.00
C HIS A 359 -21.56 0.25 -3.45
N ARG A 360 -22.64 -0.52 -3.20
CA ARG A 360 -23.86 -0.01 -2.55
C ARG A 360 -23.60 0.51 -1.14
N PHE A 361 -22.76 -0.19 -0.38
CA PHE A 361 -22.39 0.25 0.96
C PHE A 361 -21.61 1.56 0.92
N LEU A 362 -20.61 1.67 0.04
CA LEU A 362 -19.84 2.91 -0.14
C LEU A 362 -20.73 4.08 -0.60
N GLN A 363 -21.64 3.83 -1.54
CA GLN A 363 -22.64 4.83 -1.96
C GLN A 363 -23.53 5.27 -0.79
N TYR A 364 -24.02 4.31 0.00
CA TYR A 364 -24.85 4.61 1.17
C TYR A 364 -24.10 5.43 2.23
N CYS A 365 -22.81 5.16 2.42
CA CYS A 365 -21.94 5.92 3.32
C CYS A 365 -21.43 7.25 2.72
N ASN A 366 -21.84 7.61 1.50
CA ASN A 366 -21.30 8.76 0.75
C ASN A 366 -19.77 8.72 0.57
N TRP A 367 -19.16 7.55 0.50
CA TRP A 367 -17.72 7.34 0.29
C TRP A 367 -17.39 7.03 -1.17
N ASN A 368 -17.92 7.84 -2.08
CA ASN A 368 -17.56 7.77 -3.49
C ASN A 368 -16.24 8.51 -3.70
N LEU A 369 -15.13 7.77 -3.66
CA LEU A 369 -13.79 8.27 -3.91
C LEU A 369 -13.47 8.13 -5.41
N MET A 370 -13.11 9.23 -6.08
CA MET A 370 -12.58 9.17 -7.46
C MET A 370 -11.08 9.46 -7.46
N LYS A 371 -10.32 8.65 -8.19
CA LYS A 371 -8.89 8.91 -8.42
C LYS A 371 -8.80 10.05 -9.41
N ARG A 372 -8.04 11.09 -9.09
CA ARG A 372 -7.80 12.19 -10.02
C ARG A 372 -7.03 11.62 -11.22
N ASN A 373 -7.55 11.77 -12.43
CA ASN A 373 -6.84 11.48 -13.69
C ASN A 373 -5.74 12.53 -13.91
N VAL A 374 -4.76 12.59 -13.02
CA VAL A 374 -3.54 13.37 -13.20
C VAL A 374 -2.42 12.35 -13.29
N THR A 375 -1.66 12.38 -14.38
CA THR A 375 -0.41 11.65 -14.51
C THR A 375 0.38 11.81 -13.22
N PRO A 376 0.76 10.72 -12.53
CA PRO A 376 1.50 10.81 -11.29
C PRO A 376 2.77 11.60 -11.58
N ARG A 377 2.87 12.82 -11.02
CA ARG A 377 4.18 13.46 -10.90
C ARG A 377 4.97 12.61 -9.93
N HIS A 378 6.23 12.36 -10.26
CA HIS A 378 7.09 11.36 -9.61
C HIS A 378 7.40 11.63 -8.12
N ASP A 379 6.83 12.69 -7.53
CA ASP A 379 7.26 13.31 -6.27
C ASP A 379 6.14 13.49 -5.23
N ASP A 380 4.91 13.07 -5.50
CA ASP A 380 3.77 13.46 -4.66
C ASP A 380 3.36 12.34 -3.70
N TYR A 381 3.79 12.45 -2.43
CA TYR A 381 3.30 11.68 -1.26
C TYR A 381 1.80 11.92 -0.94
N GLU A 382 1.09 12.66 -1.80
CA GLU A 382 -0.35 12.87 -1.74
C GLU A 382 -1.07 11.85 -2.64
N ASN A 383 -1.85 10.96 -2.03
CA ASN A 383 -2.78 10.08 -2.72
C ASN A 383 -3.86 10.93 -3.39
N ASN A 384 -3.78 11.18 -4.70
CA ASN A 384 -4.68 12.04 -5.44
C ASN A 384 -6.14 11.51 -5.51
N MET A 385 -6.89 11.62 -4.41
CA MET A 385 -8.27 11.14 -4.22
C MET A 385 -9.17 12.35 -3.98
N LEU A 386 -10.20 12.53 -4.81
CA LEU A 386 -11.21 13.58 -4.64
C LEU A 386 -12.56 12.95 -4.24
N PRO A 387 -13.27 13.49 -3.23
CA PRO A 387 -14.66 13.14 -3.00
C PRO A 387 -15.52 13.62 -4.17
N LEU A 388 -16.46 12.79 -4.64
CA LEU A 388 -17.38 13.15 -5.69
C LEU A 388 -18.45 14.14 -5.17
N GLN A 389 -18.16 15.44 -5.18
CA GLN A 389 -19.19 16.48 -5.02
C GLN A 389 -19.52 17.08 -6.40
N PRO A 390 -20.79 17.06 -6.82
CA PRO A 390 -21.18 17.44 -8.18
C PRO A 390 -21.15 18.95 -8.46
N ASP A 391 -20.84 19.82 -7.49
CA ASP A 391 -21.10 21.28 -7.64
C ASP A 391 -20.04 22.23 -7.03
N GLN A 392 -18.86 21.75 -6.62
CA GLN A 392 -17.82 22.64 -6.07
C GLN A 392 -16.66 22.85 -7.06
N THR A 393 -16.53 24.09 -7.54
CA THR A 393 -15.44 24.56 -8.42
C THR A 393 -14.13 24.83 -7.68
N GLU A 394 -14.17 24.92 -6.35
CA GLU A 394 -12.99 25.01 -5.48
C GLU A 394 -12.79 23.70 -4.72
N PHE A 395 -11.90 22.85 -5.25
CA PHE A 395 -11.44 21.69 -4.49
C PHE A 395 -10.41 22.14 -3.47
N SER A 396 -10.79 22.22 -2.20
CA SER A 396 -9.81 22.27 -1.11
C SER A 396 -8.91 21.03 -1.24
N THR A 397 -7.61 21.22 -1.43
CA THR A 397 -6.64 20.13 -1.51
C THR A 397 -6.58 19.45 -0.14
N TRP A 398 -7.37 18.39 0.03
CA TRP A 398 -7.37 17.60 1.25
C TRP A 398 -6.03 16.88 1.39
N ARG A 399 -5.39 17.02 2.55
CA ARG A 399 -4.16 16.29 2.91
C ARG A 399 -4.47 14.78 2.84
N SER A 400 -3.79 14.09 1.94
CA SER A 400 -4.15 12.73 1.53
C SER A 400 -2.92 11.84 1.63
N THR A 401 -2.53 11.47 2.84
CA THR A 401 -1.39 10.59 3.12
C THR A 401 -1.87 9.22 3.58
N ASP A 402 -0.98 8.23 3.64
CA ASP A 402 -1.35 6.88 4.06
C ASP A 402 -1.94 6.83 5.48
N LEU A 403 -1.49 7.73 6.36
CA LEU A 403 -2.07 7.90 7.69
C LEU A 403 -3.55 8.28 7.63
N THR A 404 -3.93 9.22 6.74
CA THR A 404 -5.33 9.64 6.56
C THR A 404 -6.19 8.54 5.93
N HIS A 405 -5.61 7.70 5.06
CA HIS A 405 -6.30 6.59 4.40
C HIS A 405 -6.39 5.33 5.24
N LEU A 406 -5.62 5.22 6.32
CA LEU A 406 -5.53 4.01 7.13
C LEU A 406 -6.91 3.57 7.66
N VAL A 407 -7.72 4.51 8.15
CA VAL A 407 -9.04 4.21 8.72
C VAL A 407 -10.04 3.77 7.63
N PRO A 408 -10.25 4.52 6.54
CA PRO A 408 -11.07 4.06 5.42
C PRO A 408 -10.62 2.71 4.85
N ARG A 409 -9.31 2.49 4.70
CA ARG A 409 -8.73 1.23 4.22
C ARG A 409 -9.07 0.08 5.17
N ALA A 410 -8.80 0.25 6.47
CA ALA A 410 -9.11 -0.76 7.49
C ALA A 410 -10.60 -1.14 7.53
N LEU A 411 -11.49 -0.15 7.39
CA LEU A 411 -12.92 -0.39 7.35
C LEU A 411 -13.36 -1.13 6.08
N ASN A 412 -12.84 -0.71 4.92
CA ASN A 412 -13.08 -1.38 3.66
C ASN A 412 -12.63 -2.85 3.72
N GLU A 413 -11.46 -3.14 4.28
CA GLU A 413 -10.98 -4.51 4.47
C GLU A 413 -11.83 -5.31 5.46
N MET A 414 -12.32 -4.68 6.54
CA MET A 414 -13.24 -5.35 7.47
C MET A 414 -14.55 -5.76 6.77
N ILE A 415 -15.11 -4.88 5.94
CA ILE A 415 -16.35 -5.14 5.21
C ILE A 415 -16.13 -6.24 4.16
N LYS A 416 -15.08 -6.13 3.34
CA LYS A 416 -14.70 -7.15 2.36
C LYS A 416 -14.55 -8.51 3.02
N SER A 417 -13.76 -8.58 4.10
CA SER A 417 -13.49 -9.81 4.84
C SER A 417 -14.76 -10.43 5.40
N LEU A 418 -15.66 -9.64 5.97
CA LEU A 418 -16.95 -10.12 6.48
C LEU A 418 -17.82 -10.73 5.36
N PHE A 419 -17.99 -10.02 4.24
CA PHE A 419 -18.80 -10.52 3.13
C PHE A 419 -18.19 -11.74 2.47
N HIS A 420 -16.88 -11.72 2.25
CA HIS A 420 -16.14 -12.88 1.75
C HIS A 420 -16.40 -14.09 2.67
N ARG A 421 -16.23 -13.92 3.98
CA ARG A 421 -16.44 -14.98 4.97
C ARG A 421 -17.85 -15.53 4.98
N ILE A 422 -18.88 -14.68 4.90
CA ILE A 422 -20.28 -15.13 4.84
C ILE A 422 -20.52 -15.96 3.58
N LEU A 423 -19.94 -15.54 2.46
CA LEU A 423 -20.15 -16.17 1.18
C LEU A 423 -19.37 -17.49 1.05
N THR A 424 -18.14 -17.57 1.56
CA THR A 424 -17.31 -18.78 1.53
C THR A 424 -17.66 -19.77 2.63
N LEU A 425 -18.45 -19.37 3.63
CA LEU A 425 -18.83 -20.19 4.79
C LEU A 425 -19.29 -21.62 4.43
N PRO A 426 -20.16 -21.85 3.42
CA PRO A 426 -20.60 -23.19 3.07
C PRO A 426 -19.45 -24.06 2.54
N PHE A 427 -18.60 -23.47 1.71
CA PHE A 427 -17.43 -24.14 1.15
C PHE A 427 -16.39 -24.43 2.23
N ASP A 428 -16.08 -23.46 3.08
CA ASP A 428 -15.18 -23.62 4.23
C ASP A 428 -15.69 -24.73 5.15
N SER A 429 -16.99 -24.76 5.45
CA SER A 429 -17.58 -25.79 6.30
C SER A 429 -17.42 -27.19 5.68
N LEU A 430 -17.60 -27.33 4.37
CA LEU A 430 -17.42 -28.58 3.64
C LEU A 430 -15.95 -29.03 3.69
N MET A 431 -15.02 -28.13 3.36
CA MET A 431 -13.58 -28.39 3.42
C MET A 431 -13.17 -28.80 4.84
N LEU A 432 -13.54 -28.04 5.87
CA LEU A 432 -13.13 -28.30 7.25
C LEU A 432 -13.70 -29.63 7.77
N ARG A 433 -14.95 -29.97 7.42
CA ARG A 433 -15.55 -31.27 7.77
C ARG A 433 -14.84 -32.43 7.07
N SER A 434 -14.42 -32.24 5.81
CA SER A 434 -13.65 -33.23 5.06
C SER A 434 -12.30 -33.51 5.73
N VAL A 435 -11.61 -32.46 6.18
CA VAL A 435 -10.36 -32.55 6.93
C VAL A 435 -10.60 -33.22 8.28
N ALA A 436 -11.64 -32.81 9.01
CA ALA A 436 -11.94 -33.33 10.33
C ALA A 436 -12.19 -34.84 10.32
N ILE A 437 -13.01 -35.31 9.38
CA ILE A 437 -13.38 -36.72 9.30
C ILE A 437 -12.20 -37.56 8.85
N THR A 438 -11.46 -37.14 7.82
CA THR A 438 -10.25 -37.86 7.41
C THR A 438 -9.20 -37.91 8.53
N TYR A 439 -9.08 -36.85 9.33
CA TYR A 439 -8.13 -36.82 10.43
C TYR A 439 -8.54 -37.81 11.52
N VAL A 440 -9.79 -37.75 11.97
CA VAL A 440 -10.28 -38.61 13.06
C VAL A 440 -10.37 -40.08 12.64
N THR A 441 -10.66 -40.38 11.37
CA THR A 441 -10.71 -41.76 10.86
C THR A 441 -9.33 -42.35 10.58
N SER A 442 -8.32 -41.52 10.31
CA SER A 442 -6.97 -42.01 10.06
C SER A 442 -6.35 -42.67 11.30
N ALA A 443 -5.72 -43.83 11.14
CA ALA A 443 -5.12 -44.58 12.25
C ALA A 443 -3.78 -43.98 12.72
N PHE A 444 -3.10 -43.20 11.86
CA PHE A 444 -1.72 -42.78 12.05
C PHE A 444 -1.55 -41.35 12.57
N THR A 445 -2.65 -40.61 12.77
CA THR A 445 -2.59 -39.22 13.24
C THR A 445 -2.77 -39.13 14.76
N PRO A 446 -2.03 -38.23 15.44
CA PRO A 446 -2.19 -37.99 16.86
C PRO A 446 -3.49 -37.21 17.13
N LYS A 447 -4.37 -37.75 17.98
CA LYS A 447 -5.69 -37.17 18.27
C LYS A 447 -5.75 -36.63 19.69
N THR A 448 -6.42 -35.50 19.88
CA THR A 448 -6.75 -34.99 21.23
C THR A 448 -7.88 -35.82 21.85
N SER A 449 -8.02 -35.78 23.19
CA SER A 449 -9.15 -36.40 23.88
C SER A 449 -10.48 -35.83 23.39
N ALA A 450 -10.54 -34.52 23.12
CA ALA A 450 -11.69 -33.85 22.54
C ALA A 450 -12.04 -34.42 21.15
N ALA A 451 -11.04 -34.67 20.29
CA ALA A 451 -11.25 -35.27 18.98
C ALA A 451 -11.85 -36.68 19.07
N VAL A 452 -11.35 -37.50 20.01
CA VAL A 452 -11.85 -38.86 20.24
C VAL A 452 -13.29 -38.84 20.75
N SER A 453 -13.62 -37.94 21.68
CA SER A 453 -15.00 -37.77 22.14
C SER A 453 -15.94 -37.21 21.08
N ALA A 454 -15.42 -36.36 20.18
CA ALA A 454 -16.20 -35.73 19.14
C ALA A 454 -16.49 -36.65 17.95
N ALA A 455 -15.70 -37.71 17.76
CA ALA A 455 -15.74 -38.59 16.60
C ALA A 455 -17.15 -39.10 16.25
N SER A 456 -18.02 -39.33 17.24
CA SER A 456 -19.37 -39.85 17.05
C SER A 456 -20.39 -38.81 16.58
N HIS A 457 -20.13 -37.51 16.79
CA HIS A 457 -21.07 -36.42 16.48
C HIS A 457 -20.51 -35.36 15.53
N LEU A 458 -19.33 -35.57 14.96
CA LEU A 458 -18.78 -34.71 13.89
C LEU A 458 -19.72 -34.68 12.68
N TYR A 459 -19.87 -33.49 12.08
CA TYR A 459 -20.72 -33.34 10.91
C TYR A 459 -20.06 -33.91 9.65
N MET A 460 -20.82 -34.72 8.90
CA MET A 460 -20.36 -35.25 7.62
C MET A 460 -20.20 -34.14 6.57
N PRO A 461 -19.23 -34.25 5.64
CA PRO A 461 -18.95 -33.20 4.66
C PRO A 461 -20.05 -33.14 3.58
N PHE A 462 -20.58 -34.31 3.19
CA PHE A 462 -21.67 -34.48 2.26
C PHE A 462 -22.78 -35.28 2.96
N GLY A 463 -23.93 -34.66 3.25
CA GLY A 463 -25.12 -35.44 3.66
C GLY A 463 -25.39 -35.62 5.17
N GLY A 464 -24.59 -35.05 6.09
CA GLY A 464 -24.77 -35.32 7.53
C GLY A 464 -24.48 -34.16 8.47
N GLY A 465 -24.61 -32.93 7.98
CA GLY A 465 -24.68 -31.73 8.82
C GLY A 465 -26.13 -31.32 9.11
N PRO A 466 -26.36 -30.38 10.04
CA PRO A 466 -27.71 -29.93 10.44
C PRO A 466 -28.53 -29.39 9.26
N ILE A 467 -27.86 -28.70 8.32
CA ILE A 467 -28.48 -28.16 7.10
C ILE A 467 -28.93 -29.29 6.17
N SER A 468 -28.13 -30.34 6.03
CA SER A 468 -28.45 -31.47 5.16
C SER A 468 -29.60 -32.30 5.72
N GLN A 469 -29.72 -32.42 7.05
CA GLN A 469 -30.85 -33.05 7.69
C GLN A 469 -32.17 -32.33 7.38
N VAL A 470 -32.17 -31.00 7.34
CA VAL A 470 -33.35 -30.21 6.92
C VAL A 470 -33.69 -30.44 5.46
N ILE A 471 -32.70 -30.52 4.57
CA ILE A 471 -32.93 -30.78 3.15
C ILE A 471 -33.54 -32.19 2.93
N HIS A 472 -33.05 -33.20 3.65
CA HIS A 472 -33.54 -34.57 3.52
C HIS A 472 -34.87 -34.82 4.26
N ALA A 473 -35.13 -34.09 5.34
CA ALA A 473 -36.35 -34.23 6.16
C ALA A 473 -36.94 -32.85 6.49
N PRO A 474 -37.50 -32.11 5.51
CA PRO A 474 -37.95 -30.74 5.69
C PRO A 474 -39.15 -30.60 6.63
N THR A 475 -39.88 -31.68 6.89
CA THR A 475 -41.02 -31.70 7.83
C THR A 475 -40.60 -32.06 9.26
N SER A 476 -39.34 -32.45 9.48
CA SER A 476 -38.86 -32.88 10.80
C SER A 476 -38.56 -31.68 11.69
N ALA A 477 -39.34 -31.53 12.76
CA ALA A 477 -39.10 -30.50 13.79
C ALA A 477 -37.71 -30.65 14.44
N THR A 478 -37.22 -31.89 14.60
CA THR A 478 -35.89 -32.13 15.19
C THR A 478 -34.76 -31.67 14.27
N ALA A 479 -34.90 -31.86 12.95
CA ALA A 479 -33.93 -31.37 11.97
C ALA A 479 -33.88 -29.84 11.96
N TRP A 480 -35.03 -29.17 11.98
CA TRP A 480 -35.11 -27.71 12.06
C TRP A 480 -34.55 -27.16 13.37
N ASN A 481 -34.82 -27.81 14.51
CA ASN A 481 -34.26 -27.41 15.79
C ASN A 481 -32.73 -27.57 15.82
N ALA A 482 -32.20 -28.66 15.27
CA ALA A 482 -30.75 -28.87 15.16
C ALA A 482 -30.09 -27.84 14.22
N ALA A 483 -30.71 -27.56 13.07
CA ALA A 483 -30.23 -26.52 12.16
C ALA A 483 -30.31 -25.13 12.79
N GLY A 484 -31.40 -24.81 13.49
CA GLY A 484 -31.57 -23.54 14.20
C GLY A 484 -30.51 -23.35 15.29
N SER A 485 -30.23 -24.38 16.09
CA SER A 485 -29.16 -24.35 17.10
C SER A 485 -27.79 -24.14 16.45
N TYR A 486 -27.51 -24.84 15.35
CA TYR A 486 -26.27 -24.66 14.58
C TYR A 486 -26.12 -23.23 14.03
N PHE A 487 -27.17 -22.69 13.40
CA PHE A 487 -27.17 -21.33 12.86
C PHE A 487 -27.03 -20.29 13.98
N ASN A 488 -27.66 -20.51 15.13
CA ASN A 488 -27.51 -19.62 16.29
C ASN A 488 -26.06 -19.60 16.78
N ARG A 489 -25.42 -20.76 16.95
CA ARG A 489 -24.00 -20.84 17.32
C ARG A 489 -23.09 -20.19 16.29
N MET A 490 -23.34 -20.44 15.00
CA MET A 490 -22.58 -19.83 13.92
C MET A 490 -22.72 -18.30 13.92
N GLY A 491 -23.96 -17.81 14.06
CA GLY A 491 -24.27 -16.39 14.11
C GLY A 491 -23.60 -15.69 15.29
N LEU A 492 -23.66 -16.30 16.48
CA LEU A 492 -22.97 -15.78 17.67
C LEU A 492 -21.44 -15.81 17.52
N ALA A 493 -20.87 -16.83 16.89
CA ALA A 493 -19.44 -16.91 16.63
C ALA A 493 -18.98 -15.84 15.60
N LEU A 494 -19.77 -15.62 14.56
CA LEU A 494 -19.55 -14.53 13.60
C LEU A 494 -19.70 -13.16 14.28
N ALA A 495 -20.69 -12.99 15.14
CA ALA A 495 -20.87 -11.76 15.92
C ALA A 495 -19.69 -11.49 16.87
N LEU A 496 -19.11 -12.54 17.46
CA LEU A 496 -17.88 -12.42 18.25
C LEU A 496 -16.72 -11.96 17.37
N HIS A 497 -16.53 -12.57 16.20
CA HIS A 497 -15.48 -12.18 15.27
C HIS A 497 -15.64 -10.73 14.76
N THR A 498 -16.86 -10.31 14.40
CA THR A 498 -17.12 -8.91 13.99
C THR A 498 -16.92 -7.94 15.16
N SER A 499 -17.28 -8.31 16.38
CA SER A 499 -17.02 -7.47 17.56
C SER A 499 -15.52 -7.25 17.79
N VAL A 500 -14.69 -8.29 17.65
CA VAL A 500 -13.22 -8.18 17.76
C VAL A 500 -12.66 -7.28 16.67
N ASN A 501 -13.10 -7.45 15.41
CA ASN A 501 -12.68 -6.56 14.32
C ASN A 501 -13.13 -5.11 14.54
N THR A 502 -14.32 -4.90 15.12
CA THR A 502 -14.85 -3.58 15.43
C THR A 502 -14.02 -2.89 16.53
N ILE A 503 -13.65 -3.62 17.58
CA ILE A 503 -12.75 -3.11 18.63
C ILE A 503 -11.40 -2.73 18.03
N LEU A 504 -10.84 -3.59 17.17
CA LEU A 504 -9.58 -3.29 16.49
C LEU A 504 -9.69 -2.06 15.59
N PHE A 505 -10.78 -1.90 14.85
CA PHE A 505 -11.04 -0.72 14.04
C PHE A 505 -11.13 0.56 14.87
N PHE A 506 -11.84 0.54 16.01
CA PHE A 506 -11.87 1.72 16.89
C PHE A 506 -10.50 2.00 17.52
N GLY A 507 -9.71 0.95 17.78
CA GLY A 507 -8.32 1.07 18.19
C GLY A 507 -7.45 1.75 17.12
N THR A 508 -7.56 1.32 15.84
CA THR A 508 -6.84 1.95 14.74
C THR A 508 -7.29 3.39 14.54
N TYR A 509 -8.59 3.66 14.53
CA TYR A 509 -9.15 5.01 14.45
C TYR A 509 -8.64 5.93 15.57
N GLY A 510 -8.69 5.47 16.82
CA GLY A 510 -8.20 6.21 17.97
C GLY A 510 -6.70 6.51 17.86
N LEU A 511 -5.90 5.53 17.45
CA LEU A 511 -4.46 5.65 17.28
C LEU A 511 -4.10 6.62 16.14
N THR A 512 -4.71 6.47 14.97
CA THR A 512 -4.52 7.37 13.82
C THR A 512 -4.87 8.81 14.20
N ARG A 513 -6.02 9.02 14.87
CA ARG A 513 -6.45 10.36 15.31
C ARG A 513 -5.52 10.94 16.37
N TYR A 514 -5.04 10.13 17.30
CA TYR A 514 -4.07 10.55 18.31
C TYR A 514 -2.78 11.03 17.64
N VAL A 515 -2.17 10.17 16.80
CA VAL A 515 -0.92 10.49 16.09
C VAL A 515 -1.07 11.70 15.18
N GLY A 516 -2.16 11.77 14.40
CA GLY A 516 -2.46 12.91 13.55
C GLY A 516 -2.58 14.24 14.31
N ARG A 517 -3.17 14.22 15.51
CA ARG A 517 -3.34 15.41 16.35
C ARG A 517 -2.09 15.81 17.12
N THR A 518 -1.29 14.84 17.56
CA THR A 518 -0.10 15.12 18.39
C THR A 518 1.12 15.46 17.53
N HIS A 519 1.30 14.80 16.39
CA HIS A 519 2.51 14.93 15.57
C HIS A 519 2.31 15.77 14.30
N TYR A 520 1.09 15.79 13.73
CA TYR A 520 0.84 16.39 12.41
C TYR A 520 -0.17 17.54 12.40
N ASP A 521 -0.53 18.03 13.58
CA ASP A 521 -1.43 19.15 13.82
C ASP A 521 -2.79 19.05 13.10
N TRP A 522 -3.43 17.88 13.11
CA TRP A 522 -4.80 17.71 12.61
C TRP A 522 -5.87 18.49 13.40
N LYS A 523 -5.48 19.38 14.34
CA LYS A 523 -6.38 20.12 15.23
C LYS A 523 -7.32 21.09 14.50
N GLY A 524 -7.03 21.45 13.25
CA GLY A 524 -7.88 22.34 12.43
C GLY A 524 -9.16 21.71 11.86
N MET A 525 -9.35 20.38 11.92
CA MET A 525 -10.52 19.73 11.31
C MET A 525 -11.79 19.71 12.18
N ASP A 526 -11.71 20.18 13.44
CA ASP A 526 -12.87 20.28 14.33
C ASP A 526 -13.67 21.58 14.02
N GLY A 527 -14.29 21.65 12.85
CA GLY A 527 -15.49 22.47 12.64
C GLY A 527 -15.36 24.00 12.51
N LYS A 528 -14.17 24.57 12.25
CA LYS A 528 -14.08 25.95 11.75
C LYS A 528 -13.62 25.92 10.30
N ALA A 529 -14.41 26.54 9.42
CA ALA A 529 -13.99 26.83 8.05
C ALA A 529 -12.60 27.49 8.11
N PRO A 530 -11.64 27.07 7.27
CA PRO A 530 -10.32 27.67 7.26
C PRO A 530 -10.47 29.13 6.82
N GLY A 531 -10.51 30.04 7.80
CA GLY A 531 -10.14 31.42 7.57
C GLY A 531 -8.68 31.43 7.14
N GLU A 532 -8.37 32.22 6.13
CA GLU A 532 -7.10 32.33 5.39
C GLU A 532 -5.80 32.51 6.22
N GLU A 533 -5.87 32.49 7.56
CA GLU A 533 -4.74 32.81 8.42
C GLU A 533 -3.89 31.61 8.87
N SER A 534 -4.31 30.36 8.65
CA SER A 534 -3.56 29.18 9.15
C SER A 534 -2.43 28.69 8.23
N PHE A 535 -2.16 29.36 7.11
CA PHE A 535 -1.04 29.00 6.21
C PHE A 535 0.23 29.84 6.42
N LEU A 536 0.27 30.73 7.42
CA LEU A 536 1.41 31.62 7.70
C LEU A 536 1.99 31.49 9.13
N ARG A 537 1.94 30.30 9.73
CA ARG A 537 2.82 29.97 10.87
C ARG A 537 3.50 28.63 10.70
#